data_AF-A0A838XVE1-F1
#
_entry.id   AF-A0A838XVE1-F1
#
_cell.length_a   1.000
_cell.length_b   1.000
_cell.length_c   1.000
_cell.angle_alpha   90.00
_cell.angle_beta   90.00
_cell.angle_gamma   90.00
#
_symmetry.space_group_name_H-M   'P 1'
#
loop_
_entity.id
_entity.type
_entity.pdbx_description
1 polymer ?
#
loop_
_entity_poly.entity_id
_entity_poly.type
_entity_poly.pdbx_seq_one_letter_code
_entity_poly.pdbx_strand_id
1 'polypeptide(L)'
;MNYAMLDQEELFRLAVNAIESQRHAEAVVLLKQGVVNDGQDARLHYLLGAEYAQIGMPDRAVVSMGQAVALQPTLVMAVFQLGLLYLTQGMPEDARRVWLGLDILPKDAALQLFRLGLEHLIRNEFAECRALLTEGIVANQDVVALNIDMEHIIQQIDSHEAKAAQLVSQDKESSGSTSSLFLRGYVASGDEQLH
;
A
#
# COMPACT_ATOMS: atom_id res chain seq x y z
N MET A 1 -24.75 -1.59 26.95
CA MET A 1 -25.53 -2.64 26.27
C MET A 1 -24.86 -3.97 26.54
N ASN A 2 -25.63 -5.05 26.79
CA ASN A 2 -25.08 -6.39 26.92
C ASN A 2 -25.18 -7.11 25.56
N TYR A 3 -24.07 -7.18 24.82
CA TYR A 3 -24.03 -7.78 23.50
C TYR A 3 -23.91 -9.32 23.53
N ALA A 4 -23.72 -9.92 24.71
CA ALA A 4 -23.54 -11.38 24.86
C ALA A 4 -24.80 -12.20 24.59
N MET A 5 -25.97 -11.57 24.49
CA MET A 5 -27.25 -12.22 24.17
C MET A 5 -27.56 -12.21 22.67
N LEU A 6 -26.79 -11.47 21.88
CA LEU A 6 -26.99 -11.36 20.44
C LEU A 6 -26.40 -12.57 19.74
N ASP A 7 -27.07 -13.02 18.70
CA ASP A 7 -26.49 -14.03 17.82
C ASP A 7 -25.40 -13.44 16.91
N GLN A 8 -24.70 -14.31 16.20
CA GLN A 8 -23.57 -13.95 15.36
C GLN A 8 -23.95 -13.04 14.19
N GLU A 9 -25.12 -13.25 13.59
CA GLU A 9 -25.57 -12.48 12.44
C GLU A 9 -26.01 -11.08 12.90
N GLU A 10 -26.67 -10.96 14.05
CA GLU A 10 -26.99 -9.69 14.69
C GLU A 10 -25.73 -8.88 15.02
N LEU A 11 -24.73 -9.53 15.64
CA LEU A 11 -23.44 -8.90 15.96
C LEU A 11 -22.72 -8.43 14.68
N PHE A 12 -22.71 -9.25 13.63
CA PHE A 12 -22.10 -8.91 12.36
C PHE A 12 -22.77 -7.68 11.73
N ARG A 13 -24.10 -7.65 11.66
CA ARG A 13 -24.84 -6.51 11.08
C ARG A 13 -24.65 -5.22 11.88
N LEU A 14 -24.69 -5.30 13.20
CA LEU A 14 -24.46 -4.14 14.06
C LEU A 14 -23.01 -3.64 13.93
N ALA A 15 -22.04 -4.55 13.84
CA ALA A 15 -20.65 -4.18 13.61
C ALA A 15 -20.50 -3.44 12.29
N VAL A 16 -21.03 -3.99 11.18
CA VAL A 16 -21.00 -3.33 9.87
C VAL A 16 -21.66 -1.95 9.93
N ASN A 17 -22.82 -1.82 10.57
CA ASN A 17 -23.47 -0.52 10.73
C ASN A 17 -22.62 0.48 11.55
N ALA A 18 -21.92 0.00 12.59
CA ALA A 18 -21.01 0.82 13.38
C ALA A 18 -19.81 1.29 12.52
N ILE A 19 -19.25 0.40 11.69
CA ILE A 19 -18.17 0.72 10.73
C ILE A 19 -18.62 1.80 9.75
N GLU A 20 -19.77 1.61 9.10
CA GLU A 20 -20.34 2.58 8.15
C GLU A 20 -20.61 3.95 8.80
N SER A 21 -20.92 3.95 10.09
CA SER A 21 -21.11 5.16 10.90
C SER A 21 -19.83 5.73 11.50
N GLN A 22 -18.65 5.19 11.16
CA GLN A 22 -17.33 5.55 11.74
C GLN A 22 -17.25 5.40 13.26
N ARG A 23 -18.10 4.56 13.87
CA ARG A 23 -18.10 4.23 15.30
C ARG A 23 -17.12 3.09 15.59
N HIS A 24 -15.84 3.32 15.31
CA HIS A 24 -14.79 2.29 15.33
C HIS A 24 -14.68 1.54 16.68
N ALA A 25 -14.76 2.28 17.80
CA ALA A 25 -14.67 1.66 19.13
C ALA A 25 -15.82 0.67 19.39
N GLU A 26 -17.04 1.01 18.95
CA GLU A 26 -18.21 0.14 19.08
C GLU A 26 -18.10 -1.06 18.13
N ALA A 27 -17.67 -0.84 16.88
CA ALA A 27 -17.42 -1.91 15.91
C ALA A 27 -16.44 -2.95 16.48
N VAL A 28 -15.32 -2.52 17.06
CA VAL A 28 -14.34 -3.43 17.69
C VAL A 28 -14.95 -4.24 18.83
N VAL A 29 -15.81 -3.63 19.66
CA VAL A 29 -16.48 -4.35 20.76
C VAL A 29 -17.44 -5.41 20.22
N LEU A 30 -18.26 -5.06 19.22
CA LEU A 30 -19.22 -5.97 18.59
C LEU A 30 -18.50 -7.13 17.89
N LEU A 31 -17.45 -6.84 17.12
CA LEU A 31 -16.66 -7.84 16.41
C LEU A 31 -15.95 -8.78 17.38
N LYS A 32 -15.37 -8.27 18.47
CA LYS A 32 -14.80 -9.12 19.53
C LYS A 32 -15.83 -10.04 20.15
N GLN A 33 -17.03 -9.53 20.43
CA GLN A 33 -18.11 -10.37 20.96
C GLN A 33 -18.50 -11.44 19.94
N GLY A 34 -18.56 -11.10 18.65
CA GLY A 34 -18.79 -12.06 17.56
C GLY A 34 -17.75 -13.16 17.53
N VAL A 35 -16.45 -12.81 17.59
CA VAL A 35 -15.34 -13.76 17.63
C VAL A 35 -15.38 -14.66 18.88
N VAL A 36 -15.85 -14.15 20.01
CA VAL A 36 -16.06 -14.95 21.23
C VAL A 36 -17.20 -15.95 21.06
N ASN A 37 -18.28 -15.56 20.36
CA ASN A 37 -19.44 -16.42 20.11
C ASN A 37 -19.11 -17.51 19.09
N ASP A 38 -18.46 -17.15 17.99
CA ASP A 38 -17.96 -18.07 16.96
C ASP A 38 -16.63 -17.56 16.40
N GLY A 39 -15.54 -18.21 16.81
CA GLY A 39 -14.20 -17.88 16.36
C GLY A 39 -13.85 -18.38 14.95
N GLN A 40 -14.74 -19.10 14.26
CA GLN A 40 -14.48 -19.69 12.94
C GLN A 40 -14.96 -18.84 11.76
N ASP A 41 -15.67 -17.74 12.01
CA ASP A 41 -16.12 -16.84 10.93
C ASP A 41 -14.99 -15.88 10.51
N ALA A 42 -14.40 -16.19 9.36
CA ALA A 42 -13.34 -15.39 8.75
C ALA A 42 -13.74 -13.92 8.53
N ARG A 43 -15.03 -13.63 8.32
CA ARG A 43 -15.52 -12.26 8.06
C ARG A 43 -15.38 -11.39 9.30
N LEU A 44 -15.61 -11.94 10.49
CA LEU A 44 -15.46 -11.21 11.75
C LEU A 44 -14.00 -10.86 12.00
N HIS A 45 -13.09 -11.81 11.76
CA HIS A 45 -11.65 -11.59 11.86
C HIS A 45 -11.14 -10.57 10.84
N TYR A 46 -11.65 -10.62 9.61
CA TYR A 46 -11.33 -9.65 8.56
C TYR A 46 -11.74 -8.23 8.97
N LEU A 47 -13.00 -8.03 9.36
CA LEU A 47 -13.50 -6.73 9.80
C LEU A 47 -12.79 -6.24 11.06
N LEU A 48 -12.49 -7.14 12.00
CA LEU A 48 -11.74 -6.78 13.21
C LEU A 48 -10.31 -6.33 12.88
N GLY A 49 -9.66 -7.02 11.94
CA GLY A 49 -8.36 -6.62 11.41
C GLY A 49 -8.40 -5.24 10.73
N ALA A 50 -9.39 -5.01 9.87
CA ALA A 50 -9.59 -3.73 9.21
C ALA A 50 -9.83 -2.58 10.21
N GLU A 51 -10.69 -2.78 11.20
CA GLU A 51 -10.94 -1.78 12.24
C GLU A 51 -9.70 -1.51 13.09
N TYR A 52 -8.90 -2.54 13.41
CA TYR A 52 -7.63 -2.34 14.10
C TYR A 52 -6.64 -1.50 13.29
N ALA A 53 -6.55 -1.73 11.98
CA ALA A 53 -5.72 -0.91 11.10
C ALA A 53 -6.20 0.54 11.11
N GLN A 54 -7.52 0.75 10.99
CA GLN A 54 -8.14 2.08 10.94
C GLN A 54 -7.89 2.91 12.21
N ILE A 55 -7.86 2.28 13.39
CA ILE A 55 -7.59 2.97 14.67
C ILE A 55 -6.11 3.01 15.06
N GLY A 56 -5.19 2.67 14.16
CA GLY A 56 -3.75 2.76 14.39
C GLY A 56 -3.19 1.66 15.30
N MET A 57 -3.77 0.46 15.28
CA MET A 57 -3.29 -0.73 16.01
C MET A 57 -2.81 -1.82 15.03
N PRO A 58 -1.74 -1.59 14.25
CA PRO A 58 -1.36 -2.47 13.14
C PRO A 58 -0.97 -3.89 13.59
N ASP A 59 -0.35 -4.04 14.77
CA ASP A 59 0.03 -5.37 15.27
C ASP A 59 -1.19 -6.25 15.54
N ARG A 60 -2.28 -5.66 16.04
CA ARG A 60 -3.55 -6.38 16.23
C ARG A 60 -4.24 -6.63 14.91
N ALA A 61 -4.13 -5.69 13.97
CA ALA A 61 -4.65 -5.84 12.62
C ALA A 61 -4.04 -7.06 11.92
N VAL A 62 -2.71 -7.21 11.96
CA VAL A 62 -2.01 -8.36 11.39
C VAL A 62 -2.48 -9.68 12.00
N VAL A 63 -2.65 -9.74 13.32
CA VAL A 63 -3.12 -10.96 14.00
C VAL A 63 -4.54 -11.33 13.55
N SER A 64 -5.49 -10.40 13.60
CA SER A 64 -6.88 -10.68 13.22
C SER A 64 -7.01 -10.96 11.71
N MET A 65 -6.32 -10.20 10.86
CA MET A 65 -6.32 -10.43 9.42
C MET A 65 -5.67 -11.78 9.06
N GLY A 66 -4.62 -12.17 9.77
CA GLY A 66 -4.00 -13.50 9.66
C GLY A 66 -4.95 -14.65 10.02
N GLN A 67 -5.77 -14.47 11.06
CA GLN A 67 -6.83 -15.44 11.39
C GLN A 67 -7.87 -15.55 10.27
N ALA A 68 -8.28 -14.42 9.67
CA ALA A 68 -9.20 -14.43 8.54
C ALA A 68 -8.64 -15.20 7.35
N VAL A 69 -7.37 -14.97 6.99
CA VAL A 69 -6.69 -15.68 5.90
C VAL A 69 -6.52 -17.16 6.21
N ALA A 70 -6.22 -17.54 7.46
CA ALA A 70 -6.08 -18.93 7.87
C ALA A 70 -7.41 -19.70 7.79
N LEU A 71 -8.53 -19.06 8.18
CA LEU A 71 -9.87 -19.65 8.14
C LEU A 71 -10.42 -19.73 6.72
N GLN A 72 -10.20 -18.68 5.91
CA GLN A 72 -10.66 -18.62 4.54
C GLN A 72 -9.55 -18.07 3.62
N PRO A 73 -8.65 -18.94 3.11
CA PRO A 73 -7.57 -18.53 2.21
C PRO A 73 -8.05 -17.89 0.90
N THR A 74 -9.31 -18.16 0.52
CA THR A 74 -9.96 -17.58 -0.67
C THR A 74 -10.62 -16.23 -0.40
N LEU A 75 -10.53 -15.69 0.82
CA LEU A 75 -11.02 -14.36 1.14
C LEU A 75 -10.03 -13.31 0.61
N VAL A 76 -10.14 -13.01 -0.68
CA VAL A 76 -9.21 -12.19 -1.46
C VAL A 76 -8.87 -10.87 -0.77
N MET A 77 -9.86 -10.20 -0.17
CA MET A 77 -9.64 -8.93 0.56
C MET A 77 -8.81 -9.08 1.82
N ALA A 78 -9.00 -10.17 2.59
CA ALA A 78 -8.16 -10.42 3.75
C ALA A 78 -6.71 -10.70 3.35
N VAL A 79 -6.51 -11.47 2.28
CA VAL A 79 -5.17 -11.77 1.72
C VAL A 79 -4.48 -10.49 1.26
N PHE A 80 -5.18 -9.66 0.47
CA PHE A 80 -4.64 -8.41 -0.05
C PHE A 80 -4.27 -7.45 1.09
N GLN A 81 -5.20 -7.20 2.02
CA GLN A 81 -4.99 -6.27 3.13
C GLN A 81 -3.92 -6.76 4.13
N LEU A 82 -3.80 -8.06 4.37
CA LEU A 82 -2.72 -8.59 5.20
C LEU A 82 -1.34 -8.34 4.58
N GLY A 83 -1.21 -8.49 3.27
CA GLY A 83 0.04 -8.14 2.59
C GLY A 83 0.36 -6.65 2.67
N LEU A 84 -0.64 -5.76 2.53
CA LEU A 84 -0.45 -4.32 2.76
C LEU A 84 0.02 -4.00 4.19
N LEU A 85 -0.57 -4.65 5.20
CA LEU A 85 -0.12 -4.51 6.58
C LEU A 85 1.34 -4.94 6.75
N TYR A 86 1.74 -6.05 6.14
CA TYR A 86 3.15 -6.46 6.15
C TYR A 86 4.07 -5.45 5.46
N LEU A 87 3.67 -4.86 4.33
CA LEU A 87 4.46 -3.82 3.66
C LEU A 87 4.63 -2.58 4.54
N THR A 88 3.56 -2.10 5.18
CA THR A 88 3.63 -0.92 6.06
C THR A 88 4.48 -1.18 7.32
N GLN A 89 4.63 -2.44 7.73
CA GLN A 89 5.54 -2.86 8.81
C GLN A 89 6.96 -3.16 8.34
N GLY A 90 7.29 -2.97 7.04
CA GLY A 90 8.63 -3.23 6.51
C GLY A 90 8.96 -4.72 6.36
N MET A 91 7.94 -5.56 6.16
CA MET A 91 8.04 -7.01 6.03
C MET A 91 7.66 -7.47 4.60
N PRO A 92 8.43 -7.10 3.56
CA PRO A 92 8.06 -7.36 2.16
C PRO A 92 8.00 -8.85 1.78
N GLU A 93 8.82 -9.69 2.41
CA GLU A 93 8.81 -11.13 2.14
C GLU A 93 7.56 -11.82 2.70
N ASP A 94 7.05 -11.38 3.85
CA ASP A 94 5.79 -11.87 4.39
C ASP A 94 4.60 -11.42 3.56
N ALA A 95 4.62 -10.19 3.06
CA ALA A 95 3.62 -9.70 2.10
C ALA A 95 3.60 -10.58 0.84
N ARG A 96 4.76 -10.81 0.22
CA ARG A 96 4.91 -11.67 -0.96
C ARG A 96 4.36 -13.08 -0.72
N ARG A 97 4.67 -13.67 0.43
CA ARG A 97 4.22 -15.02 0.79
C ARG A 97 2.71 -15.11 0.94
N VAL A 98 2.10 -14.16 1.65
CA VAL A 98 0.63 -14.13 1.82
C VAL A 98 -0.08 -13.89 0.49
N TRP A 99 0.45 -12.98 -0.32
CA TRP A 99 -0.12 -12.63 -1.61
C TRP A 99 -0.09 -13.72 -2.67
N LEU A 100 0.60 -14.86 -2.45
CA LEU A 100 0.40 -16.08 -3.24
C LEU A 100 -1.08 -16.54 -3.23
N GLY A 101 -1.84 -16.21 -2.19
CA GLY A 101 -3.28 -16.47 -2.15
C GLY A 101 -4.10 -15.71 -3.21
N LEU A 102 -3.52 -14.69 -3.86
CA LEU A 102 -4.16 -13.94 -4.95
C LEU A 102 -3.98 -14.60 -6.32
N ASP A 103 -3.17 -15.66 -6.44
CA ASP A 103 -2.95 -16.37 -7.71
C ASP A 103 -4.20 -17.09 -8.25
N ILE A 104 -5.27 -17.17 -7.44
CA ILE A 104 -6.60 -17.61 -7.88
C ILE A 104 -7.29 -16.62 -8.83
N LEU A 105 -6.85 -15.36 -8.83
CA LEU A 105 -7.42 -14.31 -9.67
C LEU A 105 -6.88 -14.38 -11.10
N PRO A 106 -7.68 -13.95 -12.09
CA PRO A 106 -7.18 -13.69 -13.44
C PRO A 106 -5.97 -12.76 -13.42
N LYS A 107 -5.04 -12.94 -14.38
CA LYS A 107 -3.80 -12.14 -14.45
C LYS A 107 -4.06 -10.65 -14.66
N ASP A 108 -5.15 -10.34 -15.37
CA ASP A 108 -5.64 -9.01 -15.69
C ASP A 108 -6.63 -8.46 -14.65
N ALA A 109 -6.89 -9.20 -13.57
CA ALA A 109 -7.70 -8.68 -12.48
C ALA A 109 -6.99 -7.50 -11.80
N ALA A 110 -7.74 -6.44 -11.50
CA ALA A 110 -7.21 -5.22 -10.90
C ALA A 110 -6.35 -5.45 -9.64
N LEU A 111 -6.78 -6.35 -8.75
CA LEU A 111 -6.02 -6.67 -7.53
C LEU A 111 -4.71 -7.41 -7.82
N GLN A 112 -4.68 -8.22 -8.89
CA GLN A 112 -3.47 -8.91 -9.31
C GLN A 112 -2.49 -7.90 -9.92
N LEU A 113 -2.98 -6.98 -10.74
CA LEU A 113 -2.19 -5.88 -11.30
C LEU A 113 -1.66 -4.96 -10.19
N PHE A 114 -2.49 -4.64 -9.19
CA PHE A 114 -2.08 -3.83 -8.05
C PHE A 114 -1.01 -4.54 -7.21
N ARG A 115 -1.22 -5.80 -6.85
CA ARG A 115 -0.21 -6.62 -6.16
C ARG A 115 1.14 -6.59 -6.89
N LEU A 116 1.15 -6.83 -8.20
CA LEU A 116 2.37 -6.81 -9.00
C LEU A 116 3.00 -5.41 -9.04
N GLY A 117 2.19 -4.36 -9.19
CA GLY A 117 2.65 -2.97 -9.13
C GLY A 117 3.34 -2.65 -7.80
N LEU A 118 2.80 -3.10 -6.67
CA LEU A 118 3.43 -2.95 -5.35
C LEU A 118 4.74 -3.74 -5.23
N GLU A 119 4.84 -4.93 -5.83
CA GLU A 119 6.09 -5.68 -5.86
C GLU A 119 7.20 -4.96 -6.66
N HIS A 120 6.85 -4.32 -7.78
CA HIS A 120 7.76 -3.47 -8.54
C HIS A 120 8.14 -2.21 -7.75
N LEU A 121 7.18 -1.60 -7.03
CA LEU A 121 7.45 -0.45 -6.15
C LEU A 121 8.52 -0.77 -5.10
N ILE A 122 8.44 -1.94 -4.45
CA ILE A 122 9.43 -2.39 -3.45
C ILE A 122 10.85 -2.50 -4.04
N ARG A 123 10.94 -2.83 -5.34
CA ARG A 123 12.22 -2.93 -6.07
C ARG A 123 12.68 -1.60 -6.67
N ASN A 124 11.94 -0.51 -6.47
CA ASN A 124 12.13 0.80 -7.10
C ASN A 124 12.02 0.77 -8.64
N GLU A 125 11.28 -0.20 -9.18
CA GLU A 125 10.98 -0.35 -10.60
C GLU A 125 9.77 0.52 -10.95
N PHE A 126 9.97 1.85 -10.90
CA PHE A 126 8.88 2.83 -10.93
C PHE A 126 8.10 2.85 -12.26
N ALA A 127 8.76 2.59 -13.38
CA ALA A 127 8.12 2.57 -14.70
C ALA A 127 7.14 1.39 -14.82
N GLU A 128 7.58 0.20 -14.40
CA GLU A 128 6.80 -1.03 -14.37
C GLU A 128 5.65 -0.92 -13.37
N CYS A 129 5.93 -0.38 -12.17
CA CYS A 129 4.90 -0.09 -11.17
C CYS A 129 3.79 0.79 -11.77
N ARG A 130 4.13 1.96 -12.31
CA ARG A 130 3.15 2.88 -12.89
C ARG A 130 2.35 2.26 -14.03
N ALA A 131 2.98 1.45 -14.89
CA ALA A 131 2.29 0.77 -15.98
C ALA A 131 1.21 -0.20 -15.44
N LEU A 132 1.59 -1.06 -14.49
CA LEU A 132 0.67 -2.04 -13.89
C LEU A 132 -0.46 -1.38 -13.10
N LEU A 133 -0.17 -0.31 -12.34
CA LEU A 133 -1.20 0.42 -11.60
C LEU A 133 -2.18 1.12 -12.55
N THR A 134 -1.68 1.70 -13.65
CA THR A 134 -2.54 2.27 -14.71
C THR A 134 -3.46 1.22 -15.32
N GLU A 135 -2.91 0.05 -15.66
CA GLU A 135 -3.70 -1.07 -16.18
C GLU A 135 -4.73 -1.55 -15.15
N GLY A 136 -4.34 -1.63 -13.88
CA GLY A 136 -5.22 -2.01 -12.77
C GLY A 136 -6.40 -1.05 -12.61
N ILE A 137 -6.18 0.25 -12.72
CA ILE A 137 -7.23 1.28 -12.69
C ILE A 137 -8.21 1.09 -13.86
N VAL A 138 -7.71 0.81 -15.07
CA VAL A 138 -8.56 0.57 -16.25
C VAL A 138 -9.37 -0.72 -16.11
N ALA A 139 -8.76 -1.77 -15.55
CA ALA A 139 -9.41 -3.06 -15.32
C ALA A 139 -10.48 -3.00 -14.21
N ASN A 140 -10.37 -2.06 -13.28
CA ASN A 140 -11.25 -1.97 -12.12
C ASN A 140 -12.40 -0.97 -12.31
N GLN A 141 -13.56 -1.48 -12.70
CA GLN A 141 -14.79 -0.67 -12.80
C GLN A 141 -15.64 -0.70 -11.53
N ASP A 142 -15.36 -1.62 -10.60
CA ASP A 142 -16.25 -1.95 -9.50
C ASP A 142 -15.80 -1.37 -8.15
N VAL A 143 -14.49 -1.39 -7.85
CA VAL A 143 -13.96 -1.00 -6.53
C VAL A 143 -13.21 0.32 -6.62
N VAL A 144 -13.94 1.44 -6.68
CA VAL A 144 -13.36 2.79 -6.85
C VAL A 144 -12.29 3.12 -5.80
N ALA A 145 -12.44 2.65 -4.57
CA ALA A 145 -11.45 2.86 -3.50
C ALA A 145 -10.06 2.35 -3.87
N LEU A 146 -9.98 1.21 -4.58
CA LEU A 146 -8.72 0.64 -5.01
C LEU A 146 -8.03 1.53 -6.07
N ASN A 147 -8.82 2.20 -6.91
CA ASN A 147 -8.28 3.12 -7.92
C ASN A 147 -7.66 4.35 -7.26
N ILE A 148 -8.27 4.85 -6.19
CA ILE A 148 -7.72 5.98 -5.42
C ILE A 148 -6.35 5.63 -4.84
N ASP A 149 -6.20 4.43 -4.26
CA ASP A 149 -4.91 3.98 -3.72
C ASP A 149 -3.85 3.84 -4.81
N MET A 150 -4.20 3.26 -5.96
CA MET A 150 -3.31 3.12 -7.11
C MET A 150 -2.89 4.49 -7.68
N GLU A 151 -3.84 5.42 -7.84
CA GLU A 151 -3.59 6.78 -8.31
C GLU A 151 -2.66 7.55 -7.37
N HIS A 152 -2.88 7.43 -6.06
CA HIS A 152 -2.02 8.06 -5.06
C HIS A 152 -0.57 7.57 -5.14
N ILE A 153 -0.36 6.26 -5.34
CA ILE A 153 0.99 5.71 -5.52
C ILE A 153 1.63 6.24 -6.80
N ILE A 154 0.90 6.31 -7.92
CA ILE A 154 1.39 6.88 -9.18
C ILE A 154 1.83 8.34 -8.97
N GLN A 155 1.01 9.15 -8.29
CA GLN A 155 1.33 10.55 -8.00
C GLN A 155 2.58 10.70 -7.14
N GLN A 156 2.78 9.80 -6.16
CA GLN A 156 3.99 9.78 -5.34
C GLN A 156 5.23 9.44 -6.16
N ILE A 157 5.15 8.46 -7.06
CA ILE A 157 6.22 8.11 -8.01
C ILE A 157 6.57 9.33 -8.87
N ASP A 158 5.58 9.95 -9.50
CA ASP A 158 5.80 11.09 -10.40
C ASP A 158 6.41 12.29 -9.65
N SER A 159 5.96 12.53 -8.41
CA SER A 159 6.55 13.57 -7.55
C SER A 159 8.01 13.26 -7.20
N HIS A 160 8.33 12.00 -6.92
CA HIS A 160 9.68 11.56 -6.60
C HIS A 160 10.62 11.71 -7.81
N GLU A 161 10.21 11.27 -8.99
CA GLU A 161 10.98 11.39 -10.24
C GLU A 161 11.19 12.85 -10.64
N ALA A 162 10.17 13.70 -10.50
CA ALA A 162 10.28 15.14 -10.78
C ALA A 162 11.31 15.83 -9.88
N LYS A 163 11.32 15.50 -8.58
CA LYS A 163 12.33 16.00 -7.63
C LYS A 163 13.73 15.52 -7.99
N ALA A 164 13.88 14.25 -8.34
CA ALA A 164 15.17 13.70 -8.76
C ALA A 164 15.71 14.40 -10.02
N ALA A 165 14.86 14.66 -11.01
CA ALA A 165 15.24 15.36 -12.23
C ALA A 165 15.70 16.82 -11.96
N GLN A 166 15.02 17.52 -11.04
CA GLN A 166 15.41 18.87 -10.63
C GLN A 166 16.79 18.91 -9.98
N LEU A 167 17.09 17.96 -9.08
CA LEU A 167 18.42 17.86 -8.45
C LEU A 167 19.52 17.63 -9.48
N VAL A 168 19.29 16.72 -10.44
CA VAL A 168 20.26 16.46 -11.52
C VAL A 168 20.49 17.70 -12.40
N SER A 169 19.46 18.51 -12.65
CA SER A 169 19.61 19.76 -13.40
C SER A 169 20.42 20.83 -12.64
N GLN A 170 20.21 20.96 -11.32
CA GLN A 170 20.94 21.91 -10.48
C GLN A 170 22.44 21.54 -10.35
N ASP A 171 22.75 20.24 -10.25
CA ASP A 171 24.13 19.75 -10.22
C ASP A 171 24.87 19.98 -11.55
N LYS A 172 24.18 19.88 -12.69
CA LYS A 172 24.77 20.20 -14.00
C LYS A 172 25.06 21.69 -14.18
N GLU A 173 24.21 22.57 -13.66
CA GLU A 173 24.44 24.02 -13.71
C GLU A 173 25.59 24.46 -12.79
N SER A 174 25.69 23.88 -11.60
CA SER A 174 26.78 24.17 -10.65
C SER A 174 28.14 23.64 -11.11
N SER A 175 28.18 22.44 -11.69
CA SER A 175 29.39 21.83 -12.28
C SER A 175 29.83 22.47 -13.60
N GLY A 176 28.89 22.93 -14.43
CA GLY A 176 29.18 23.72 -15.64
C GLY A 176 29.77 25.09 -15.32
N SER A 177 29.28 25.74 -14.26
CA SER A 177 29.84 26.99 -13.73
C SER A 177 31.28 26.82 -13.21
N THR A 178 31.57 25.76 -12.46
CA THR A 178 32.93 25.49 -11.96
C THR A 178 33.89 25.07 -13.06
N SER A 179 33.45 24.25 -14.02
CA SER A 179 34.26 23.85 -15.19
C SER A 179 34.62 25.06 -16.08
N SER A 180 33.68 26.01 -16.22
CA SER A 180 33.89 27.31 -16.89
C SER A 180 34.89 28.21 -16.15
N LEU A 181 34.88 28.20 -14.81
CA LEU A 181 35.84 28.95 -13.99
C LEU A 181 37.27 28.43 -14.12
N PHE A 182 37.49 27.11 -14.15
CA PHE A 182 38.83 26.54 -14.31
C PHE A 182 39.42 26.77 -15.71
N LEU A 183 38.60 26.71 -16.76
CA LEU A 183 39.06 26.99 -18.13
C LEU A 183 39.41 28.48 -18.35
N ARG A 184 38.72 29.41 -17.68
CA ARG A 184 39.03 30.85 -17.74
C ARG A 184 40.37 31.22 -17.09
N GLY A 185 40.83 30.48 -16.08
CA GLY A 185 42.13 30.71 -15.45
C GLY A 185 43.34 30.35 -16.33
N TYR A 186 43.19 29.35 -17.20
CA TYR A 186 44.26 28.90 -18.11
C TYR A 186 44.44 29.81 -19.33
N VAL A 187 43.36 30.40 -19.86
CA VAL A 187 43.43 31.31 -21.02
C VAL A 187 44.03 32.68 -20.63
N ALA A 188 43.86 33.11 -19.37
CA ALA A 188 44.39 34.39 -18.88
C ALA A 188 45.89 34.37 -18.52
N SER A 189 46.56 33.21 -18.55
CA SER A 189 47.99 33.06 -18.21
C SER A 189 48.88 32.64 -19.39
N GLY A 190 48.31 32.59 -20.61
CA GLY A 190 48.97 32.04 -21.79
C GLY A 190 49.49 33.05 -22.82
N ASP A 191 49.66 34.33 -22.45
CA ASP A 191 50.25 35.32 -23.36
C ASP A 191 51.15 36.30 -22.59
N GLU A 192 52.39 35.89 -22.34
CA GLU A 192 53.50 36.85 -22.24
C GLU A 192 54.82 36.19 -22.67
N GLN A 193 55.19 36.50 -23.92
CA GLN A 193 56.55 36.74 -24.41
C GLN A 193 57.62 35.65 -24.26
N LEU A 194 57.97 35.01 -25.38
CA LEU A 194 59.37 34.76 -25.73
C LEU A 194 59.58 35.06 -27.23
N HIS A 195 60.07 36.29 -27.48
CA HIS A 195 60.99 36.57 -28.58
C HIS A 195 62.34 35.93 -28.29
#